data_AF-A0A382FGD4-F1
#
_entry.id   AF-A0A382FGD4-F1
#
_cell.length_a   1.000
_cell.length_b   1.000
_cell.length_c   1.000
_cell.angle_alpha   90.00
_cell.angle_beta   90.00
_cell.angle_gamma   90.00
#
_symmetry.space_group_name_H-M   'P 1'
#
loop_
_entity.id
_entity.type
_entity.pdbx_description
1 polymer ?
#
loop_
_entity_poly.entity_id
_entity_poly.type
_entity_poly.pdbx_seq_one_letter_code
_entity_poly.pdbx_strand_id
1 'polypeptide(L)'
;VSNLYYTEPQGLLAEKLVKYAGGSGKVFFCNSGAEANETLFKLARLHGEKEGQFEILTTLGSFHGRTLAGIAATGQPKVKEGFAPEVEGFRHVPYGNLDAMREAITPATGAILVEPIQGESGIHCAVPEYLLGLRALCNER
;
A
#
# COMPACT_ATOMS: atom_id res chain seq x y z
N VAL A 1 9.74 -6.92 17.31
CA VAL A 1 8.98 -6.04 18.24
C VAL A 1 7.69 -6.74 18.63
N SER A 2 7.42 -6.93 19.92
CA SER A 2 6.16 -7.56 20.37
C SER A 2 5.06 -6.50 20.47
N ASN A 3 3.89 -6.79 19.92
CA ASN A 3 2.68 -5.96 20.10
C ASN A 3 1.73 -6.56 21.17
N LEU A 4 2.16 -7.61 21.88
CA LEU A 4 1.32 -8.34 22.84
C LEU A 4 1.26 -7.65 24.21
N TYR A 5 2.37 -7.05 24.64
CA TYR A 5 2.48 -6.41 25.94
C TYR A 5 2.73 -4.92 25.77
N TYR A 6 2.20 -4.15 26.72
CA TYR A 6 2.53 -2.74 26.82
C TYR A 6 4.03 -2.57 27.09
N THR A 7 4.65 -1.67 26.35
CA THR A 7 5.99 -1.17 26.67
C THR A 7 5.99 0.35 26.52
N GLU A 8 6.52 1.05 27.51
CA GLU A 8 6.60 2.51 27.50
C GLU A 8 7.33 3.07 26.26
N PRO A 9 8.48 2.52 25.82
CA PRO A 9 9.16 3.01 24.62
C PRO A 9 8.30 2.96 23.35
N GLN A 10 7.48 1.92 23.21
CA GLN A 10 6.59 1.77 22.06
C GLN A 10 5.48 2.82 22.05
N GLY A 11 4.89 3.13 23.22
CA GLY A 11 3.91 4.20 23.37
C GLY A 11 4.48 5.57 23.05
N LEU A 12 5.66 5.89 23.59
CA LEU A 12 6.35 7.16 23.33
C LEU A 12 6.74 7.32 21.85
N LEU A 13 7.16 6.23 21.20
CA LEU A 13 7.47 6.26 19.77
C LEU A 13 6.20 6.43 18.93
N ALA A 14 5.11 5.74 19.27
CA ALA A 14 3.84 5.87 18.57
C ALA A 14 3.31 7.32 18.63
N GLU A 15 3.35 7.95 19.80
CA GLU A 15 2.96 9.35 19.98
C GLU A 15 3.77 10.29 19.08
N LYS A 16 5.10 10.13 19.05
CA LYS A 16 5.98 10.94 18.20
C LYS A 16 5.65 10.76 16.71
N LEU A 17 5.47 9.53 16.25
CA LEU A 17 5.16 9.24 14.85
C LEU A 17 3.83 9.86 14.42
N VAL A 18 2.78 9.72 15.23
CA VAL A 18 1.47 10.34 14.95
C VAL A 18 1.60 11.86 14.87
N LYS A 19 2.35 12.48 15.78
CA LYS A 19 2.62 13.92 15.76
C LYS A 19 3.34 14.36 14.48
N TYR A 20 4.37 13.63 14.05
CA TYR A 20 5.11 13.95 12.82
C TYR A 20 4.28 13.74 11.56
N ALA A 21 3.42 12.73 11.54
CA ALA A 21 2.50 12.49 10.42
C ALA A 21 1.42 13.59 10.28
N GLY A 22 1.29 14.48 11.27
CA GLY A 22 0.41 15.65 11.20
C GLY A 22 -1.08 15.33 11.32
N GLY A 23 -1.44 14.20 11.93
CA GLY A 23 -2.83 13.75 12.04
C GLY A 23 -3.13 12.98 13.32
N SER A 24 -4.29 12.33 13.34
CA SER A 24 -4.69 11.39 14.40
C SER A 24 -4.58 9.96 13.89
N GLY A 25 -4.04 9.04 14.70
CA GLY A 25 -3.94 7.65 14.28
C GLY A 25 -3.39 6.71 15.34
N LYS A 26 -3.24 5.45 14.94
CA LYS A 26 -2.58 4.39 15.71
C LYS A 26 -1.40 3.86 14.91
N VAL A 27 -0.39 3.34 15.60
CA VAL A 27 0.81 2.76 14.99
C VAL A 27 0.83 1.27 15.25
N PHE A 28 1.07 0.48 14.20
CA PHE A 28 1.41 -0.93 14.30
C PHE A 28 2.91 -1.10 14.04
N PHE A 29 3.62 -1.78 14.95
CA PHE A 29 5.05 -2.00 14.81
C PHE A 29 5.36 -3.41 14.29
N CYS A 30 6.27 -3.48 13.34
CA CYS A 30 6.80 -4.71 12.78
C CYS A 30 8.33 -4.60 12.59
N ASN A 31 8.93 -5.61 11.99
CA ASN A 31 10.38 -5.76 11.88
C ASN A 31 10.90 -5.45 10.47
N SER A 32 10.01 -5.36 9.48
CA SER A 32 10.37 -5.07 8.10
C SER A 32 9.30 -4.28 7.36
N GLY A 33 9.69 -3.66 6.24
CA GLY A 33 8.74 -3.05 5.31
C GLY A 33 7.78 -4.06 4.68
N ALA A 34 8.21 -5.32 4.47
CA ALA A 34 7.34 -6.37 3.97
C ALA A 34 6.20 -6.70 4.96
N GLU A 35 6.50 -6.82 6.26
CA GLU A 35 5.47 -7.01 7.30
C GLU A 35 4.56 -5.78 7.45
N ALA A 36 5.10 -4.57 7.26
CA ALA A 36 4.31 -3.35 7.25
C ALA A 36 3.30 -3.36 6.09
N ASN A 37 3.74 -3.74 4.89
CA ASN A 37 2.88 -3.86 3.72
C ASN A 37 1.85 -4.99 3.87
N GLU A 38 2.23 -6.16 4.40
CA GLU A 38 1.25 -7.22 4.72
C GLU A 38 0.17 -6.73 5.68
N THR A 39 0.56 -5.94 6.68
CA THR A 39 -0.40 -5.31 7.60
C THR A 39 -1.29 -4.32 6.88
N LEU A 40 -0.75 -3.50 5.98
CA LEU A 40 -1.51 -2.56 5.14
C LEU A 40 -2.53 -3.31 4.27
N PHE A 41 -2.11 -4.38 3.58
CA PHE A 41 -2.99 -5.17 2.74
C PHE A 41 -4.16 -5.76 3.55
N LYS A 42 -3.85 -6.32 4.73
CA LYS A 42 -4.85 -6.87 5.64
C LYS A 42 -5.80 -5.80 6.16
N LEU A 43 -5.31 -4.61 6.51
CA LEU A 43 -6.15 -3.51 6.98
C LEU A 43 -7.07 -3.00 5.87
N ALA A 44 -6.57 -2.85 4.65
CA ALA A 44 -7.37 -2.45 3.49
C ALA A 44 -8.50 -3.46 3.22
N ARG A 45 -8.18 -4.75 3.18
CA ARG A 45 -9.18 -5.81 2.98
C ARG A 45 -10.17 -5.93 4.14
N LEU A 46 -9.69 -5.80 5.38
CA LEU A 46 -10.57 -5.82 6.55
C LEU A 46 -11.55 -4.64 6.55
N HIS A 47 -11.09 -3.47 6.11
CA HIS A 47 -11.94 -2.29 5.99
C HIS A 47 -13.02 -2.48 4.92
N GLY A 48 -12.65 -3.04 3.78
CA GLY A 48 -13.54 -3.26 2.65
C GLY A 48 -14.42 -4.51 2.70
N GLU A 49 -14.25 -5.38 3.71
CA GLU A 49 -14.84 -6.72 3.74
C GLU A 49 -16.36 -6.73 3.55
N LYS A 50 -17.08 -5.85 4.25
CA LYS A 50 -18.55 -5.77 4.19
C LYS A 50 -19.08 -5.32 2.83
N GLU A 51 -18.29 -4.56 2.09
CA GLU A 51 -18.63 -4.04 0.77
C GLU A 51 -18.07 -4.95 -0.35
N GLY A 52 -17.43 -6.07 0.00
CA GLY A 52 -16.77 -6.95 -0.96
C GLY A 52 -15.52 -6.32 -1.60
N GLN A 53 -14.94 -5.31 -0.97
CA GLN A 53 -13.78 -4.57 -1.46
C GLN A 53 -12.49 -5.24 -1.00
N PHE A 54 -11.85 -6.00 -1.89
CA PHE A 54 -10.60 -6.71 -1.62
C PHE A 54 -9.46 -6.34 -2.59
N GLU A 55 -9.77 -5.65 -3.69
CA GLU A 55 -8.78 -5.23 -4.68
C GLU A 55 -7.95 -4.05 -4.14
N ILE A 56 -6.63 -4.14 -4.33
CA ILE A 56 -5.68 -3.06 -4.08
C ILE A 56 -5.04 -2.69 -5.42
N LEU A 57 -5.26 -1.45 -5.85
CA LEU A 57 -4.60 -0.90 -7.03
C LEU A 57 -3.18 -0.48 -6.68
N THR A 58 -2.24 -0.91 -7.51
CA THR A 58 -0.81 -0.62 -7.40
C THR A 58 -0.29 -0.12 -8.74
N THR A 59 1.01 0.13 -8.88
CA THR A 59 1.58 0.69 -10.11
C THR A 59 2.64 -0.21 -10.73
N LEU A 60 2.72 -0.20 -12.06
CA LEU A 60 3.82 -0.85 -12.79
C LEU A 60 5.15 -0.22 -12.35
N GLY A 61 6.18 -1.06 -12.19
CA GLY A 61 7.48 -0.66 -11.68
C GLY A 61 7.59 -0.56 -10.15
N SER A 62 6.48 -0.67 -9.40
CA SER A 62 6.52 -0.59 -7.93
C SER A 62 7.31 -1.74 -7.30
N PHE A 63 7.71 -1.60 -6.03
CA PHE A 63 8.28 -2.66 -5.20
C PHE A 63 7.67 -2.66 -3.79
N HIS A 64 6.95 -3.71 -3.42
CA HIS A 64 6.20 -3.78 -2.15
C HIS A 64 6.59 -4.95 -1.25
N GLY A 65 7.71 -5.62 -1.56
CA GLY A 65 8.29 -6.67 -0.74
C GLY A 65 8.31 -8.04 -1.42
N ARG A 66 8.76 -9.05 -0.67
CA ARG A 66 8.99 -10.42 -1.18
C ARG A 66 8.17 -11.50 -0.47
N THR A 67 7.19 -11.13 0.34
CA THR A 67 6.15 -12.08 0.79
C THR A 67 5.22 -12.40 -0.39
N LEU A 68 4.43 -13.47 -0.32
CA LEU A 68 3.56 -13.84 -1.45
C LEU A 68 2.58 -12.71 -1.84
N ALA A 69 1.97 -12.01 -0.88
CA ALA A 69 1.13 -10.86 -1.20
C ALA A 69 1.96 -9.64 -1.63
N GLY A 70 3.16 -9.44 -1.06
CA GLY A 70 4.08 -8.38 -1.48
C GLY A 70 4.57 -8.55 -2.93
N ILE A 71 4.83 -9.79 -3.35
CA ILE A 71 5.16 -10.15 -4.74
C ILE A 71 3.98 -9.88 -5.66
N ALA A 72 2.77 -10.28 -5.28
CA ALA A 72 1.56 -10.02 -6.06
C ALA A 72 1.31 -8.51 -6.23
N ALA A 73 1.51 -7.73 -5.16
CA ALA A 73 1.41 -6.27 -5.16
C ALA A 73 2.52 -5.58 -5.98
N THR A 74 3.70 -6.18 -6.08
CA THR A 74 4.86 -5.61 -6.78
C THR A 74 4.64 -5.59 -8.30
N GLY A 75 4.76 -4.42 -8.92
CA GLY A 75 4.52 -4.21 -10.36
C GLY A 75 5.66 -4.63 -11.29
N GLN A 76 6.38 -5.71 -10.96
CA GLN A 76 7.56 -6.16 -11.70
C GLN A 76 7.46 -7.66 -12.04
N PRO A 77 7.38 -8.04 -13.32
CA PRO A 77 7.23 -9.46 -13.71
C PRO A 77 8.33 -10.38 -13.13
N LYS A 78 9.58 -9.90 -13.13
CA LYS A 78 10.76 -10.66 -12.67
C LYS A 78 10.68 -11.19 -11.23
N VAL A 79 9.91 -10.54 -10.35
CA VAL A 79 9.79 -10.97 -8.95
C VAL A 79 8.68 -11.99 -8.73
N LYS A 80 7.81 -12.19 -9.73
CA LYS A 80 6.63 -13.07 -9.68
C LYS A 80 6.91 -14.47 -10.22
N GLU A 81 7.92 -14.60 -11.10
CA GLU A 81 8.30 -15.87 -11.71
C GLU A 81 8.60 -16.96 -10.66
N GLY A 82 7.95 -18.12 -10.80
CA GLY A 82 8.16 -19.28 -9.92
C GLY A 82 7.27 -19.35 -8.68
N PHE A 83 6.37 -18.38 -8.45
CA PHE A 83 5.52 -18.31 -7.25
C PHE A 83 4.01 -18.46 -7.51
N ALA A 84 3.62 -19.00 -8.67
CA ALA A 84 2.22 -19.20 -9.02
C ALA A 84 1.53 -20.29 -8.15
N PRO A 85 0.22 -20.18 -7.87
CA PRO A 85 -0.67 -19.06 -8.23
C PRO A 85 -0.43 -17.80 -7.38
N GLU A 86 -0.59 -16.63 -8.00
CA GLU A 86 -0.48 -15.35 -7.29
C GLU A 86 -1.62 -15.15 -6.27
N VAL A 87 -1.34 -14.36 -5.23
CA VAL A 87 -2.39 -13.88 -4.32
C VAL A 87 -3.31 -12.94 -5.12
N GLU A 88 -4.59 -13.30 -5.23
CA GLU A 88 -5.58 -12.51 -5.95
C GLU A 88 -5.82 -11.13 -5.30
N GLY A 89 -6.38 -10.19 -6.07
CA GLY A 89 -6.79 -8.87 -5.56
C GLY A 89 -5.73 -7.78 -5.65
N PHE A 90 -4.69 -7.96 -6.46
CA PHE A 90 -3.74 -6.89 -6.81
C PHE A 90 -3.81 -6.60 -8.30
N ARG A 91 -4.04 -5.34 -8.66
CA ARG A 91 -4.08 -4.88 -10.05
C ARG A 91 -3.10 -3.72 -10.23
N HIS A 92 -2.53 -3.59 -11.42
CA HIS A 92 -1.43 -2.66 -11.69
C HIS A 92 -1.82 -1.69 -12.81
N VAL A 93 -1.59 -0.39 -12.60
CA VAL A 93 -1.75 0.66 -13.61
C VAL A 93 -0.41 1.35 -13.90
N PRO A 94 -0.23 2.04 -15.04
CA PRO A 94 0.98 2.83 -15.27
C PRO A 94 1.22 3.87 -14.17
N TYR A 95 2.45 3.93 -13.65
CA TYR A 95 2.84 4.93 -12.64
C TYR A 95 2.70 6.36 -13.19
N GLY A 96 2.25 7.29 -12.35
CA GLY A 96 2.08 8.69 -12.74
C GLY A 96 0.87 8.98 -13.63
N ASN A 97 0.07 7.98 -14.00
CA ASN A 97 -1.13 8.15 -14.81
C ASN A 97 -2.39 8.16 -13.94
N LEU A 98 -2.92 9.35 -13.65
CA LEU A 98 -4.10 9.53 -12.80
C LEU A 98 -5.39 9.02 -13.47
N ASP A 99 -5.52 9.20 -14.78
CA ASP A 99 -6.70 8.77 -15.52
C ASP A 99 -6.79 7.24 -15.56
N ALA A 100 -5.67 6.56 -15.84
CA ALA A 100 -5.60 5.10 -15.78
C ALA A 100 -5.93 4.56 -14.37
N MET A 101 -5.51 5.25 -13.31
CA MET A 101 -5.89 4.88 -11.95
C MET A 101 -7.40 5.04 -11.74
N ARG A 102 -7.98 6.15 -12.19
CA ARG A 102 -9.43 6.43 -12.08
C ARG A 102 -10.27 5.40 -12.82
N GLU A 103 -9.86 5.03 -14.03
CA GLU A 103 -10.54 4.02 -14.86
C GLU A 103 -10.43 2.62 -14.28
N ALA A 104 -9.36 2.31 -13.54
CA ALA A 104 -9.15 1.00 -12.96
C ALA A 104 -10.00 0.72 -11.71
N ILE A 105 -10.55 1.76 -11.06
CA ILE A 105 -11.38 1.62 -9.86
C ILE A 105 -12.68 0.87 -10.20
N THR A 106 -12.95 -0.18 -9.43
CA THR A 106 -14.16 -1.00 -9.50
C THR A 106 -14.90 -0.95 -8.17
N PRO A 107 -16.14 -1.46 -8.08
CA PRO A 107 -16.81 -1.66 -6.79
C PRO A 107 -16.02 -2.55 -5.81
N ALA A 108 -15.09 -3.38 -6.30
CA ALA A 108 -14.25 -4.25 -5.48
C ALA A 108 -12.95 -3.58 -5.00
N THR A 109 -12.66 -2.34 -5.42
CA THR A 109 -11.45 -1.60 -5.02
C THR A 109 -11.58 -1.08 -3.60
N GLY A 110 -10.69 -1.54 -2.71
CA GLY A 110 -10.62 -1.08 -1.31
C GLY A 110 -9.45 -0.15 -1.00
N ALA A 111 -8.40 -0.13 -1.84
CA ALA A 111 -7.26 0.75 -1.63
C ALA A 111 -6.45 1.05 -2.90
N ILE A 112 -5.71 2.17 -2.84
CA ILE A 112 -4.65 2.52 -3.78
C ILE A 112 -3.32 2.54 -3.00
N LEU A 113 -2.30 1.83 -3.50
CA LEU A 113 -0.97 1.78 -2.94
C LEU A 113 0.06 2.28 -3.97
N VAL A 114 0.78 3.33 -3.60
CA VAL A 114 1.79 3.97 -4.46
C VAL A 114 2.99 4.41 -3.64
N GLU A 115 4.17 4.32 -4.26
CA GLU A 115 5.38 4.95 -3.78
C GLU A 115 5.43 6.40 -4.32
N PRO A 116 5.61 7.44 -3.46
CA PRO A 116 5.80 8.81 -3.94
C PRO A 116 7.01 8.98 -4.87
N ILE A 117 8.02 8.14 -4.66
CA ILE A 117 9.18 7.97 -5.54
C ILE A 117 9.38 6.46 -5.67
N GLN A 118 9.23 5.89 -6.86
CA GLN A 118 9.57 4.47 -7.06
C GLN A 118 11.10 4.32 -7.04
N GLY A 119 11.60 3.65 -6.00
CA GLY A 119 13.03 3.51 -5.77
C GLY A 119 13.68 2.44 -6.65
N GLU A 120 13.21 1.20 -6.52
CA GLU A 120 13.85 0.01 -7.12
C GLU A 120 13.91 0.10 -8.65
N SER A 121 12.85 0.64 -9.27
CA SER A 121 12.72 0.70 -10.74
C SER A 121 13.57 1.78 -11.41
N GLY A 122 14.26 2.64 -10.66
CA GLY A 122 15.15 3.65 -11.22
C GLY A 122 14.94 5.08 -10.74
N ILE A 123 14.42 5.28 -9.52
CA ILE A 123 14.21 6.61 -8.91
C ILE A 123 13.27 7.47 -9.77
N HIS A 124 12.01 7.03 -9.90
CA HIS A 124 10.98 7.77 -10.60
C HIS A 124 10.14 8.59 -9.61
N CYS A 125 10.31 9.90 -9.62
CA CYS A 125 9.54 10.81 -8.77
C CYS A 125 8.15 11.08 -9.35
N ALA A 126 7.10 10.94 -8.53
CA ALA A 126 5.78 11.45 -8.90
C ALA A 126 5.79 12.98 -8.95
N VAL A 127 5.04 13.52 -9.91
CA VAL A 127 4.69 14.95 -9.90
C VAL A 127 3.66 15.22 -8.79
N PRO A 128 3.70 16.38 -8.11
CA PRO A 128 2.79 16.69 -7.01
C PRO A 128 1.31 16.54 -7.38
N GLU A 129 0.94 16.92 -8.59
CA GLU A 129 -0.43 16.87 -9.11
C GLU A 129 -0.96 15.43 -9.15
N TYR A 130 -0.10 14.46 -9.42
CA TYR A 130 -0.46 13.04 -9.40
C TYR A 130 -0.81 12.59 -7.98
N LEU A 131 0.03 12.90 -6.98
CA LEU A 131 -0.20 12.49 -5.59
C LEU A 131 -1.42 13.19 -4.97
N LEU A 132 -1.59 14.49 -5.24
CA LEU A 132 -2.76 15.24 -4.81
C LEU A 132 -4.03 14.72 -5.48
N GLY A 133 -3.95 14.41 -6.78
CA GLY A 133 -5.05 13.80 -7.53
C GLY A 133 -5.46 12.43 -7.01
N LEU A 134 -4.50 11.56 -6.65
CA LEU A 134 -4.78 10.27 -6.01
C LEU A 134 -5.50 10.44 -4.67
N ARG A 135 -5.08 11.42 -3.85
CA ARG A 135 -5.75 11.69 -2.57
C ARG A 135 -7.19 12.18 -2.77
N ALA A 136 -7.42 13.06 -3.75
CA ALA A 136 -8.77 13.50 -4.09
C ALA A 136 -9.63 12.32 -4.58
N LEU A 137 -9.06 11.47 -5.44
CA LEU A 137 -9.74 10.27 -5.95
C LEU A 137 -10.17 9.31 -4.84
N CYS A 138 -9.31 9.03 -3.85
CA CYS A 138 -9.66 8.22 -2.68
C CYS A 138 -10.66 8.88 -1.72
N ASN A 139 -10.97 10.17 -1.86
CA ASN A 139 -12.05 10.81 -1.10
C ASN A 139 -13.38 10.72 -1.86
N GLU A 140 -13.34 10.69 -3.20
CA GLU A 140 -14.51 10.62 -4.08
C GLU A 140 -15.08 9.21 -4.21
N ARG A 141 -14.24 8.19 -4.13
CA ARG A 141 -14.51 6.78 -4.43
C ARG A 141 -14.07 5.90 -3.28
#